data_AF-A0A090YBM6-F1
#
_entry.id   AF-A0A090YBM6-F1
#
_cell.length_a   1.000
_cell.length_b   1.000
_cell.length_c   1.000
_cell.angle_alpha   90.00
_cell.angle_beta   90.00
_cell.angle_gamma   90.00
#
_symmetry.space_group_name_H-M   'P 1'
#
loop_
_entity.id
_entity.type
_entity.pdbx_description
1 polymer ?
#
loop_
_entity_poly.entity_id
_entity_poly.type
_entity_poly.pdbx_seq_one_letter_code
_entity_poly.pdbx_strand_id
1 'polypeptide(L)' 'MTSCILFVNGQPFLVISVAGIEIARLEISLEVALALQVLGIPICS' A
#
# COMPACT_ATOMS: atom_id res chain seq x y z
N MET A 1 3.76 -4.44 -12.69
CA MET A 1 3.16 -4.63 -11.36
C MET A 1 3.56 -3.43 -10.52
N THR A 2 2.62 -2.81 -9.83
CA THR A 2 2.86 -1.66 -8.96
C THR A 2 2.31 -1.97 -7.58
N SER A 3 2.92 -1.39 -6.56
CA SER A 3 2.42 -1.44 -5.19
C SER A 3 2.42 -0.04 -4.59
N CYS A 4 1.42 0.25 -3.77
CA CYS A 4 1.36 1.48 -3.01
C CYS A 4 0.62 1.28 -1.69
N ILE A 5 0.88 2.16 -0.74
CA ILE A 5 0.20 2.19 0.56
C ILE A 5 -1.00 3.12 0.45
N LEU A 6 -2.20 2.62 0.75
CA LEU A 6 -3.43 3.38 0.80
C LEU A 6 -3.89 3.53 2.25
N PHE A 7 -4.20 4.74 2.68
CA PHE A 7 -4.81 4.97 3.99
C PHE A 7 -6.31 5.21 3.84
N VAL A 8 -7.13 4.36 4.47
CA VAL A 8 -8.58 4.52 4.51
C VAL A 8 -8.98 4.71 5.97
N ASN A 9 -9.48 5.91 6.31
CA ASN A 9 -9.84 6.28 7.69
C ASN A 9 -8.70 6.04 8.69
N GLY A 10 -7.44 6.25 8.28
CA GLY A 10 -6.25 6.02 9.11
C GLY A 10 -5.76 4.57 9.16
N GLN A 11 -6.53 3.61 8.64
CA GLN A 11 -6.10 2.21 8.49
C GLN A 11 -5.24 2.07 7.22
N PRO A 12 -4.00 1.55 7.31
CA PRO A 12 -3.16 1.36 6.14
C PRO A 12 -3.43 0.03 5.43
N PHE A 13 -3.40 0.08 4.10
CA PHE A 13 -3.51 -1.08 3.22
C PHE A 13 -2.37 -1.09 2.22
N LEU A 14 -1.78 -2.26 1.97
CA LEU A 14 -0.91 -2.47 0.82
C LEU A 14 -1.78 -2.85 -0.38
N VAL A 15 -1.81 -1.99 -1.38
CA VAL A 15 -2.49 -2.23 -2.66
C VAL A 15 -1.48 -2.76 -3.65
N ILE A 16 -1.83 -3.84 -4.34
CA ILE A 16 -1.04 -4.44 -5.41
C ILE A 16 -1.85 -4.39 -6.69
N SER A 17 -1.24 -3.84 -7.75
CA SER A 17 -1.90 -3.68 -9.05
C SER A 17 -1.07 -4.25 -10.21
N VAL A 18 -1.76 -4.78 -11.21
CA VAL A 18 -1.18 -5.27 -12.47
C VAL A 18 -1.92 -4.62 -13.63
N ALA A 19 -1.19 -4.00 -14.56
CA ALA A 19 -1.77 -3.26 -15.67
C ALA A 19 -2.84 -2.21 -15.27
N GLY A 20 -2.66 -1.57 -14.10
CA GLY A 20 -3.60 -0.57 -13.56
C GLY A 20 -4.81 -1.16 -12.83
N ILE A 21 -4.94 -2.49 -12.75
CA ILE A 21 -6.03 -3.18 -12.06
C ILE A 21 -5.56 -3.60 -10.67
N GLU A 22 -6.29 -3.20 -9.63
CA GLU A 22 -6.07 -3.69 -8.25
C GLU A 22 -6.35 -5.19 -8.20
N ILE A 23 -5.34 -5.99 -7.89
CA ILE A 23 -5.43 -7.46 -7.79
C ILE A 23 -5.48 -7.93 -6.34
N ALA A 24 -4.95 -7.14 -5.41
CA ALA A 24 -4.98 -7.45 -3.99
C ALA A 24 -4.92 -6.18 -3.15
N ARG A 25 -5.57 -6.26 -1.98
CA ARG A 25 -5.52 -5.27 -0.93
C ARG A 25 -5.34 -5.99 0.39
N LEU A 26 -4.21 -5.73 1.04
CA LEU A 26 -3.89 -6.34 2.33
C LEU A 26 -3.95 -5.26 3.40
N GLU A 27 -4.75 -5.49 4.42
CA GLU A 27 -4.66 -4.69 5.64
C GLU A 27 -3.30 -4.95 6.31
N ILE A 28 -2.60 -3.88 6.67
CA ILE A 28 -1.29 -3.93 7.32
C ILE A 28 -1.30 -3.07 8.58
N SER A 29 -0.34 -3.29 9.48
CA SER A 29 -0.15 -2.38 10.61
C SER A 29 0.51 -1.07 10.16
N LEU A 30 0.39 -0.03 10.99
CA LEU A 30 1.07 1.25 10.76
C LEU A 30 2.60 1.09 10.71
N GLU A 31 3.16 0.23 11.58
CA GLU A 31 4.59 -0.06 11.59
C GLU A 31 5.07 -0.65 10.26
N VAL A 32 4.31 -1.60 9.70
CA VAL A 32 4.62 -2.18 8.38
C VAL A 32 4.48 -1.14 7.28
N ALA A 33 3.46 -0.29 7.32
CA ALA A 33 3.27 0.78 6.33
C ALA A 33 4.47 1.75 6.32
N LEU A 34 4.93 2.17 7.49
CA LEU A 34 6.10 3.05 7.62
C LEU A 34 7.38 2.38 7.14
N ALA A 35 7.59 1.10 7.50
CA ALA A 35 8.75 0.34 7.02
C ALA A 35 8.75 0.22 5.49
N LEU A 36 7.59 -0.08 4.88
CA LEU A 36 7.46 -0.15 3.42
C LEU A 36 7.69 1.21 2.75
N GLN A 37 7.25 2.32 3.37
CA GLN A 37 7.52 3.67 2.88
C GLN A 37 9.02 3.97 2.85
N VAL A 38 9.76 3.59 3.90
CA VAL A 38 11.22 3.71 3.96
C VAL A 38 11.91 2.86 2.88
N LEU A 39 11.34 1.69 2.56
CA LEU A 39 11.79 0.82 1.48
C LEU A 39 11.40 1.30 0.07
N GLY A 40 10.77 2.47 -0.04
CA GLY A 40 10.44 3.10 -1.32
C GLY A 40 9.09 2.67 -1.92
N ILE A 41 8.23 2.00 -1.15
CA ILE A 41 6.84 1.78 -1.57
C ILE A 41 6.09 3.12 -1.43
N PRO A 42 5.54 3.67 -2.52
CA PRO A 42 4.89 4.98 -2.48
C PRO A 42 3.54 4.92 -1.75
N ILE A 43 3.06 6.07 -1.29
CA ILE A 43 1.66 6.24 -0.88
C ILE A 43 0.82 6.45 -2.16
N CYS A 44 -0.33 5.78 -2.24
CA CYS A 44 -1.25 5.98 -3.36
C CYS A 44 -1.77 7.42 -3.36
N SER A 45 -1.85 8.06 -4.53
CA SER A 45 -2.40 9.41 -4.73
C SER A 45 -3.91 9.45 -4.68
#